data_AF-A0A379WMF6-F1
#
_entry.id   AF-A0A379WMF6-F1
#
_cell.length_a   1.000
_cell.length_b   1.000
_cell.length_c   1.000
_cell.angle_alpha   90.00
_cell.angle_beta   90.00
_cell.angle_gamma   90.00
#
_symmetry.space_group_name_H-M   'P 1'
#
loop_
_entity.id
_entity.type
_entity.pdbx_description
1 polymer ?
#
loop_
_entity_poly.entity_id
_entity_poly.type
_entity_poly.pdbx_seq_one_letter_code
_entity_poly.pdbx_strand_id
1 'polypeptide(L)'
;MSAISLIQPDRDLFSWPQYWAACFGPAPFLPMSRDEMDQLGWDSCDIILVTGDAYVDHPSFGMAICGRMLEAQGFRVGIIAQPDWNSKDDFMRLGKPNLFFGVTAGNMDSMINRYTADRKLRHDDAYTPDNVAANARTAPLWSIPSVAKKRGKTSR
;
A
#
# COMPACT_ATOMS: atom_id res chain seq x y z
N MET A 1 -17.20 -4.86 -43.33
CA MET A 1 -17.43 -6.24 -42.85
C MET A 1 -17.02 -6.27 -41.38
N SER A 2 -17.98 -6.41 -40.46
CA SER A 2 -17.71 -6.40 -39.02
C SER A 2 -17.18 -7.76 -38.60
N ALA A 3 -16.05 -7.80 -37.88
CA ALA A 3 -15.50 -9.02 -37.33
C ALA A 3 -16.41 -9.50 -36.18
N ILE A 4 -17.03 -10.67 -36.35
CA ILE A 4 -17.81 -11.32 -35.29
C ILE A 4 -16.82 -11.81 -34.23
N SER A 5 -16.79 -11.15 -33.08
CA SER A 5 -16.10 -11.68 -31.90
C SER A 5 -16.80 -12.97 -31.46
N LEU A 6 -16.07 -14.08 -31.47
CA LEU A 6 -16.58 -15.41 -31.10
C LEU A 6 -16.87 -15.55 -29.60
N ILE A 7 -16.45 -14.58 -28.79
CA ILE A 7 -16.74 -14.49 -27.37
C ILE A 7 -17.43 -13.16 -27.17
N GLN A 8 -18.75 -13.20 -27.05
CA GLN A 8 -19.52 -12.10 -26.49
C GLN A 8 -19.97 -12.49 -25.09
N PRO A 9 -19.79 -11.61 -24.09
CA PRO A 9 -20.33 -11.86 -22.76
C PRO A 9 -21.86 -11.88 -22.85
N ASP A 10 -22.49 -12.82 -22.14
CA ASP A 10 -23.97 -12.95 -22.07
C ASP A 10 -24.62 -11.72 -21.40
N ARG A 11 -23.83 -10.94 -20.66
CA ARG A 11 -24.27 -9.73 -19.95
C ARG A 11 -23.20 -8.65 -19.94
N ASP A 12 -23.65 -7.40 -19.94
CA ASP A 12 -22.78 -6.24 -19.74
C ASP A 12 -22.26 -6.21 -18.30
N LEU A 13 -21.05 -5.67 -18.11
CA LEU A 13 -20.36 -5.58 -16.83
C LEU A 13 -21.17 -4.79 -15.80
N PHE A 14 -21.89 -3.76 -16.24
CA PHE A 14 -22.68 -2.88 -15.38
C PHE A 14 -24.15 -3.32 -15.22
N SER A 15 -24.51 -4.49 -15.73
CA SER A 15 -25.87 -5.02 -15.60
C SER A 15 -26.15 -5.69 -14.25
N TRP A 16 -25.12 -5.92 -13.44
CA TRP A 16 -25.25 -6.52 -12.11
C TRP A 16 -25.80 -5.50 -11.10
N PRO A 17 -26.65 -5.92 -10.16
CA PRO A 17 -27.08 -5.05 -9.07
C PRO A 17 -25.86 -4.67 -8.23
N GLN A 18 -25.81 -3.39 -7.83
CA GLN A 18 -24.77 -2.91 -6.94
C GLN A 18 -24.85 -3.62 -5.59
N TYR A 19 -23.69 -3.76 -4.95
CA TYR A 19 -23.56 -4.31 -3.61
C TYR A 19 -24.25 -3.41 -2.57
N TRP A 20 -24.69 -4.00 -1.46
CA TRP A 20 -25.51 -3.30 -0.46
C TRP A 20 -24.85 -2.04 0.11
N ALA A 21 -23.51 -2.01 0.16
CA ALA A 21 -22.75 -0.89 0.71
C ALA A 21 -22.65 0.32 -0.24
N ALA A 22 -23.31 0.28 -1.41
CA ALA A 22 -23.44 1.44 -2.29
C ALA A 22 -24.06 2.67 -1.62
N CYS A 23 -24.81 2.49 -0.52
CA CYS A 23 -25.41 3.57 0.24
C CYS A 23 -24.38 4.51 0.92
N PHE A 24 -23.15 4.05 1.16
CA PHE A 24 -22.08 4.88 1.72
C PHE A 24 -21.47 5.83 0.70
N GLY A 25 -21.70 5.59 -0.60
CA GLY A 25 -21.07 6.34 -1.68
C GLY A 25 -19.57 6.07 -1.83
N PRO A 26 -18.95 6.59 -2.90
CA PRO A 26 -17.51 6.44 -3.13
C PRO A 26 -16.70 7.30 -2.16
N ALA A 27 -15.60 6.76 -1.63
CA ALA A 27 -14.70 7.53 -0.79
C ALA A 27 -13.88 8.54 -1.63
N PRO A 28 -13.49 9.71 -1.08
CA PRO A 28 -12.61 10.64 -1.79
C PRO A 28 -11.27 9.99 -2.19
N PHE A 29 -10.73 9.15 -1.31
CA PHE A 29 -9.56 8.29 -1.52
C PHE A 29 -9.80 6.94 -0.83
N LEU A 30 -9.16 5.88 -1.32
CA LEU A 30 -9.25 4.58 -0.67
C LEU A 30 -8.58 4.65 0.71
N PRO A 31 -9.25 4.25 1.81
CA PRO A 31 -8.67 4.29 3.14
C PRO A 31 -7.48 3.34 3.26
N MET A 32 -6.42 3.83 3.90
CA MET A 32 -5.20 3.10 4.25
C MET A 32 -5.05 2.89 5.77
N SER A 33 -5.90 3.54 6.56
CA SER A 33 -5.92 3.45 8.02
C SER A 33 -7.34 3.28 8.58
N ARG A 34 -7.42 2.85 9.85
CA ARG A 34 -8.70 2.78 10.57
C ARG A 34 -9.30 4.13 10.86
N ASP A 35 -8.48 5.12 11.16
CA ASP A 35 -8.94 6.48 11.38
C ASP A 35 -9.65 7.05 10.14
N GLU A 36 -9.16 6.73 8.93
CA GLU A 36 -9.83 7.09 7.67
C GLU A 36 -11.13 6.30 7.45
N MET A 37 -11.17 5.01 7.80
CA MET A 37 -12.41 4.23 7.76
C MET A 37 -13.47 4.81 8.70
N ASP A 38 -13.08 5.21 9.90
CA ASP A 38 -13.97 5.83 10.89
C ASP A 38 -14.52 7.17 10.37
N GLN A 39 -13.70 7.97 9.69
CA GLN A 39 -14.15 9.21 9.03
C GLN A 39 -15.17 8.95 7.90
N LEU A 40 -15.05 7.82 7.21
CA LEU A 40 -16.02 7.36 6.19
C LEU A 40 -17.25 6.67 6.82
N GLY A 41 -17.24 6.42 8.13
CA GLY A 41 -18.28 5.68 8.83
C GLY A 41 -18.29 4.18 8.50
N TRP A 42 -17.15 3.62 8.08
CA TRP A 42 -17.01 2.22 7.70
C TRP A 42 -16.49 1.40 8.89
N ASP A 43 -17.25 0.38 9.30
CA ASP A 43 -16.82 -0.57 10.33
C ASP A 43 -15.77 -1.57 9.83
N SER A 44 -15.78 -1.87 8.53
CA SER A 44 -14.98 -2.90 7.87
C SER A 44 -14.86 -2.62 6.37
N CYS A 45 -13.76 -3.05 5.76
CA CYS A 45 -13.64 -3.11 4.30
C CYS A 45 -14.23 -4.43 3.79
N ASP A 46 -14.90 -4.40 2.66
CA ASP A 46 -15.34 -5.62 1.99
C ASP A 46 -14.19 -6.26 1.23
N ILE A 47 -13.37 -5.43 0.59
CA ILE A 47 -12.19 -5.83 -0.18
C ILE A 47 -11.01 -4.99 0.28
N ILE A 48 -9.87 -5.63 0.50
CA ILE A 48 -8.62 -4.93 0.80
C ILE A 48 -7.63 -5.22 -0.31
N LEU A 49 -7.19 -4.18 -1.00
CA LEU A 49 -6.15 -4.27 -2.01
C LEU A 49 -4.79 -4.14 -1.35
N VAL A 50 -3.86 -5.02 -1.66
CA VAL A 50 -2.48 -4.96 -1.17
C VAL A 50 -1.57 -4.73 -2.35
N THR A 51 -0.76 -3.69 -2.30
CA THR A 51 0.17 -3.33 -3.38
C THR A 51 1.58 -3.14 -2.85
N GLY A 52 2.57 -3.59 -3.63
CA GLY A 52 3.99 -3.37 -3.35
C GLY A 52 4.53 -1.99 -3.77
N ASP A 53 3.66 -1.11 -4.28
CA ASP A 53 4.01 0.22 -4.79
C ASP A 53 3.26 1.30 -3.99
N ALA A 54 3.67 2.56 -4.13
CA ALA A 54 2.95 3.66 -3.49
C ALA A 54 1.54 3.79 -4.07
N TYR A 55 0.56 4.06 -3.20
CA TYR A 55 -0.79 4.36 -3.67
C TYR A 55 -0.88 5.80 -4.14
N VAL A 56 -1.24 5.97 -5.40
CA VAL A 56 -1.64 7.24 -6.00
C VAL A 56 -2.95 7.01 -6.74
N ASP A 57 -3.96 7.81 -6.43
CA ASP A 57 -5.27 7.68 -7.07
C ASP A 57 -5.28 8.38 -8.43
N HIS A 58 -4.74 7.70 -9.45
CA HIS A 58 -4.70 8.20 -10.83
C HIS A 58 -5.12 7.10 -11.79
N PRO A 59 -5.85 7.40 -12.88
CA PRO A 59 -6.30 6.40 -13.87
C PRO A 59 -5.15 5.70 -14.63
N SER A 60 -3.91 6.16 -14.48
CA SER A 60 -2.74 5.43 -15.02
C SER A 60 -2.26 4.31 -14.09
N PHE A 61 -2.82 4.22 -12.88
CA PHE A 61 -2.47 3.24 -11.86
C PHE A 61 -3.51 2.11 -11.82
N GLY A 62 -3.09 0.87 -12.10
CA GLY A 62 -3.99 -0.27 -12.22
C GLY A 62 -4.77 -0.57 -10.93
N MET A 63 -4.11 -0.46 -9.77
CA MET A 63 -4.75 -0.61 -8.47
C MET A 63 -5.83 0.45 -8.22
N ALA A 64 -5.62 1.69 -8.65
CA ALA A 64 -6.60 2.77 -8.52
C ALA A 64 -7.83 2.46 -9.38
N ILE A 65 -7.64 2.06 -10.65
CA ILE A 65 -8.75 1.66 -11.52
C ILE A 65 -9.53 0.49 -10.92
N CYS A 66 -8.85 -0.56 -10.47
CA CYS A 66 -9.51 -1.71 -9.86
C CYS A 66 -10.29 -1.31 -8.60
N GLY A 67 -9.70 -0.50 -7.71
CA GLY A 67 -10.38 -0.01 -6.51
C GLY A 67 -11.61 0.83 -6.83
N ARG A 68 -11.48 1.80 -7.74
CA ARG A 68 -12.60 2.67 -8.16
C ARG A 68 -13.70 1.91 -8.88
N MET A 69 -13.35 0.90 -9.68
CA MET A 69 -14.33 0.04 -10.33
C MET A 69 -15.13 -0.77 -9.29
N LEU A 70 -14.47 -1.32 -8.28
CA LEU A 70 -15.13 -2.03 -7.18
C LEU A 70 -16.00 -1.10 -6.33
N GLU A 71 -15.53 0.11 -6.01
CA GLU A 71 -16.37 1.12 -5.33
C GLU A 71 -17.60 1.52 -6.16
N ALA A 72 -17.46 1.65 -7.48
CA ALA A 72 -18.58 1.94 -8.38
C ALA A 72 -19.63 0.81 -8.41
N GLN A 73 -19.22 -0.42 -8.10
CA GLN A 73 -20.11 -1.56 -7.88
C GLN A 73 -20.69 -1.60 -6.45
N GLY A 74 -20.35 -0.64 -5.59
CA GLY A 74 -20.89 -0.49 -4.25
C GLY A 74 -20.11 -1.20 -3.15
N PHE A 75 -18.89 -1.69 -3.42
CA PHE A 75 -18.05 -2.33 -2.40
C PHE A 75 -17.25 -1.28 -1.61
N ARG A 76 -17.04 -1.53 -0.31
CA ARG A 76 -16.10 -0.74 0.49
C ARG A 76 -14.69 -1.29 0.30
N VAL A 77 -13.84 -0.51 -0.33
CA VAL A 77 -12.50 -0.94 -0.72
C VAL A 77 -11.46 -0.19 0.09
N GLY A 78 -10.57 -0.90 0.77
CA GLY A 78 -9.38 -0.33 1.40
C GLY A 78 -8.12 -0.69 0.60
N ILE A 79 -7.04 0.05 0.82
CA ILE A 79 -5.74 -0.26 0.21
C ILE A 79 -4.61 -0.26 1.24
N ILE A 80 -3.69 -1.21 1.13
CA ILE A 80 -2.46 -1.29 1.90
C ILE A 80 -1.31 -1.17 0.90
N ALA A 81 -0.63 -0.03 0.93
CA ALA A 81 0.50 0.25 0.07
C ALA A 81 1.81 -0.03 0.80
N GLN A 82 2.74 -0.70 0.11
CA GLN A 82 4.10 -1.01 0.57
C GLN A 82 4.16 -1.60 2.00
N PRO A 83 3.41 -2.68 2.30
CA PRO A 83 3.48 -3.28 3.63
C PRO A 83 4.88 -3.86 3.88
N ASP A 84 5.36 -3.78 5.13
CA ASP A 84 6.52 -4.54 5.56
C ASP A 84 6.22 -6.03 5.52
N TRP A 85 6.84 -6.72 4.58
CA TRP A 85 6.72 -8.17 4.39
C TRP A 85 7.30 -9.00 5.53
N ASN A 86 8.09 -8.40 6.44
CA ASN A 86 8.61 -9.08 7.62
C ASN A 86 7.61 -9.07 8.80
N SER A 87 6.60 -8.21 8.75
CA SER A 87 5.58 -8.09 9.80
C SER A 87 4.18 -8.38 9.26
N LYS A 88 3.38 -9.06 10.08
CA LYS A 88 1.95 -9.25 9.80
C LYS A 88 1.11 -7.99 10.10
N ASP A 89 1.66 -7.05 10.87
CA ASP A 89 0.88 -5.96 11.46
C ASP A 89 0.34 -5.02 10.39
N ASP A 90 1.11 -4.78 9.32
CA ASP A 90 0.66 -3.96 8.18
C ASP A 90 -0.51 -4.59 7.44
N PHE A 91 -0.50 -5.90 7.23
CA PHE A 91 -1.62 -6.63 6.63
C PHE A 91 -2.86 -6.66 7.53
N MET A 92 -2.66 -6.55 8.85
CA MET A 92 -3.73 -6.50 9.84
C MET A 92 -4.22 -5.07 10.13
N ARG A 93 -3.54 -4.04 9.61
CA ARG A 93 -3.90 -2.63 9.78
C ARG A 93 -5.28 -2.31 9.25
N LEU A 94 -5.71 -2.98 8.18
CA LEU A 94 -7.05 -3.07 7.55
C LEU A 94 -8.07 -3.97 8.27
N GLY A 95 -7.57 -4.86 9.14
CA GLY A 95 -8.33 -5.95 9.76
C GLY A 95 -8.83 -6.95 8.73
N LYS A 96 -9.85 -7.73 9.12
CA LYS A 96 -10.38 -8.79 8.27
C LYS A 96 -11.35 -8.21 7.24
N PRO A 97 -11.13 -8.43 5.93
CA PRO A 97 -12.09 -8.05 4.91
C PRO A 97 -13.31 -8.98 4.93
N ASN A 98 -14.47 -8.48 4.54
CA ASN A 98 -15.69 -9.29 4.49
C ASN A 98 -15.69 -10.31 3.34
N LEU A 99 -15.01 -9.98 2.23
CA LEU A 99 -14.95 -10.82 1.04
C LEU A 99 -13.55 -11.41 0.84
N PHE A 100 -12.55 -10.58 0.47
CA PHE A 100 -11.21 -11.09 0.16
C PHE A 100 -10.11 -10.01 0.18
N PHE A 101 -8.87 -10.46 0.12
CA PHE A 101 -7.69 -9.64 -0.15
C PHE A 101 -7.30 -9.73 -1.63
N GLY A 102 -7.13 -8.59 -2.30
CA GLY A 102 -6.64 -8.51 -3.68
C GLY A 102 -5.18 -8.10 -3.70
N VAL A 103 -4.28 -9.01 -4.07
CA VAL A 103 -2.83 -8.70 -4.14
C VAL A 103 -2.47 -8.27 -5.56
N THR A 104 -1.78 -7.13 -5.68
CA THR A 104 -1.30 -6.59 -6.96
C THR A 104 0.20 -6.25 -6.88
N ALA A 105 0.90 -6.47 -8.00
CA ALA A 105 2.35 -6.25 -8.09
C ALA A 105 2.76 -4.76 -8.05
N GLY A 106 1.81 -3.82 -8.14
CA GLY A 106 2.12 -2.40 -8.27
C GLY A 106 2.02 -1.91 -9.70
N ASN A 107 2.43 -0.67 -9.95
CA ASN A 107 2.35 -0.08 -11.29
C ASN A 107 3.63 -0.25 -12.08
N MET A 108 4.77 -0.29 -11.39
CA MET A 108 6.05 -0.61 -11.98
C MET A 108 6.43 -2.05 -11.70
N ASP A 109 6.95 -2.73 -12.73
CA ASP A 109 7.60 -4.02 -12.52
C ASP A 109 8.86 -3.85 -11.65
N SER A 110 9.09 -4.83 -10.79
CA SER A 110 10.25 -4.89 -9.89
C SER A 110 11.59 -4.77 -10.62
N MET A 111 11.66 -5.14 -11.90
CA MET A 111 12.84 -4.95 -12.76
C MET A 111 13.09 -3.48 -13.08
N ILE A 112 12.05 -2.68 -13.34
CA ILE A 112 12.21 -1.27 -13.71
C ILE A 112 12.46 -0.40 -12.47
N ASN A 113 11.93 -0.79 -11.30
CA ASN A 113 12.24 -0.13 -10.02
C ASN A 113 13.71 -0.31 -9.58
N ARG A 114 14.34 -1.43 -9.93
CA ARG A 114 15.75 -1.71 -9.58
C ARG A 114 16.74 -1.40 -10.69
N TYR A 115 16.30 -1.41 -11.95
CA TYR A 115 17.17 -1.30 -13.11
C TYR A 115 16.68 -0.23 -14.10
N THR A 116 17.60 0.61 -14.58
CA THR A 116 17.33 1.39 -15.79
C THR A 116 17.16 0.46 -16.99
N ALA A 117 16.61 0.96 -18.10
CA ALA A 117 16.44 0.19 -19.35
C ALA A 117 17.74 -0.49 -19.85
N ASP A 118 18.90 0.01 -19.42
CA ASP A 118 20.23 -0.55 -19.70
C ASP A 118 20.73 -1.57 -18.64
N ARG A 119 19.84 -2.12 -17.80
CA ARG A 119 20.16 -3.08 -16.72
C ARG A 119 21.21 -2.58 -15.70
N LYS A 120 21.37 -1.26 -15.54
CA LYS A 120 22.18 -0.69 -14.45
C LYS A 120 21.34 -0.53 -13.19
N LEU A 121 21.87 -1.01 -12.06
CA LEU A 121 21.25 -0.86 -10.74
C LEU A 121 21.16 0.64 -10.41
N ARG A 122 19.95 1.18 -10.21
CA ARG A 122 19.79 2.57 -9.74
C ARG A 122 20.11 2.62 -8.24
N HIS A 123 21.10 3.43 -7.87
CA HIS A 123 21.47 3.65 -6.47
C HIS A 123 20.68 4.80 -5.81
N ASP A 124 20.01 5.65 -6.58
CA ASP A 124 19.29 6.81 -6.03
C ASP A 124 17.78 6.65 -6.14
N ASP A 125 17.16 6.52 -4.97
CA ASP A 125 15.72 6.55 -4.73
C ASP A 125 15.26 8.01 -4.68
N ALA A 126 14.43 8.42 -5.65
CA ALA A 126 13.93 9.78 -5.76
C ALA A 126 12.70 10.07 -4.88
N TYR A 127 12.26 9.13 -4.03
CA TYR A 127 11.07 9.31 -3.17
C TYR A 127 11.32 9.14 -1.66
N THR A 128 12.57 8.97 -1.22
CA THR A 128 12.91 8.95 0.22
C THR A 128 13.36 10.33 0.71
N PRO A 129 12.69 10.95 1.71
CA PRO A 129 13.30 12.01 2.50
C PRO A 129 14.47 11.38 3.28
N ASP A 130 15.65 12.00 3.19
CA ASP A 130 16.87 11.75 3.98
C ASP A 130 18.03 10.95 3.37
N ASN A 131 17.97 10.47 2.13
CA ASN A 131 19.19 10.12 1.35
C ASN A 131 20.26 9.30 2.11
N VAL A 132 19.87 8.33 2.95
CA VAL A 132 20.80 7.44 3.65
C VAL A 132 20.81 6.09 2.96
N ALA A 133 21.79 5.92 2.07
CA ALA A 133 22.23 4.61 1.63
C ALA A 133 22.60 3.78 2.86
N ALA A 134 21.95 2.62 3.03
CA ALA A 134 22.17 1.70 4.13
C ALA A 134 23.67 1.36 4.27
N ASN A 135 24.32 1.98 5.24
CA ASN A 135 25.72 1.73 5.53
C ASN A 135 25.87 1.14 6.93
N ALA A 136 26.57 0.00 6.96
CA ALA A 136 27.24 -0.62 8.09
C ALA A 136 26.46 -0.79 9.40
N ARG A 137 26.08 -2.05 9.65
CA ARG A 137 25.93 -2.72 10.96
C ARG A 137 26.42 -1.87 12.14
N THR A 138 25.52 -1.12 12.75
CA THR A 138 25.72 -0.57 14.09
C THR A 138 25.33 -1.66 15.08
N ALA A 139 26.30 -2.07 15.88
CA ALA A 139 26.15 -3.04 16.95
C ALA A 139 25.07 -2.62 17.96
N PRO A 140 24.38 -3.56 18.62
CA PRO A 140 23.26 -3.25 19.47
C PRO A 140 23.70 -2.48 20.73
N LEU A 141 22.94 -1.44 21.03
CA LEU A 141 23.04 -0.55 22.19
C LEU A 141 22.66 -1.31 23.48
N TRP A 142 23.54 -2.16 24.02
CA TRP A 142 23.35 -2.76 25.37
C TRP A 142 24.63 -2.93 26.21
N SER A 143 25.75 -2.30 25.85
CA SER A 143 26.97 -2.35 26.65
C SER A 143 27.25 -1.02 27.36
N ILE A 144 26.54 -0.74 28.45
CA ILE A 144 26.96 0.25 29.44
C ILE A 144 27.36 -0.51 30.70
N PRO A 145 28.66 -0.68 31.00
CA PRO A 145 29.09 -0.89 32.37
C PRO A 145 29.00 0.47 33.07
N SER A 146 28.18 0.51 34.11
CA SER A 146 28.28 1.45 35.20
C SER A 146 29.73 1.49 35.73
N VAL A 147 30.21 2.68 36.14
CA VAL A 147 30.93 2.93 37.41
C VAL A 147 31.69 4.28 37.39
N ALA A 148 31.60 4.94 38.56
CA ALA A 148 32.52 5.93 39.15
C ALA A 148 32.44 7.41 38.72
N LYS A 149 31.58 8.11 39.48
CA LYS A 149 31.70 9.53 39.83
C LYS A 149 32.78 9.70 40.92
N LYS A 150 33.87 10.43 40.65
CA LYS A 150 34.74 11.12 41.64
C LYS A 150 35.33 12.36 40.95
N ARG A 151 34.75 13.55 41.17
CA ARG A 151 35.22 14.62 42.09
C ARG A 151 36.74 14.89 42.05
N GLY A 152 37.10 16.10 41.60
CA GLY A 152 37.97 16.99 42.37
C GLY A 152 39.29 17.46 41.75
N LYS A 153 39.34 18.77 41.50
CA LYS A 153 40.38 19.74 41.91
C LYS A 153 41.71 19.91 41.12
N THR A 154 41.94 21.20 40.82
CA THR A 154 43.19 22.01 40.82
C THR A 154 44.10 22.09 39.59
N SER A 155 44.19 23.32 39.08
CA SER A 155 45.37 24.11 38.65
C SER A 155 46.52 23.42 37.92
N ARG A 156 46.83 23.90 36.71
CA ARG A 156 47.86 24.92 36.43
C ARG A 156 47.51 25.63 35.13
#